data_AF-A0A350AW84-F1
#
_entry.id   AF-A0A350AW84-F1
#
_cell.length_a   1.000
_cell.length_b   1.000
_cell.length_c   1.000
_cell.angle_alpha   90.00
_cell.angle_beta   90.00
_cell.angle_gamma   90.00
#
_symmetry.space_group_name_H-M   'P 1'
#
loop_
_entity.id
_entity.type
_entity.pdbx_description
1 polymer ?
#
loop_
_entity_poly.entity_id
_entity_poly.type
_entity_poly.pdbx_seq_one_letter_code
_entity_poly.pdbx_strand_id
1 'polypeptide(L)'
;MMSAIFGENLDIFFPHQDGELELTKFSDIAVRFLENHGYEPVQCATEDEARDRASELISLKKWPVYFFGSDTTGEKAYEEFFMGNETLDMETFNGIGVIKNQPDFDSDTLDQFDAAISKIRESKGPWEKTEIVEHYLSVLPELSHEEKGKYLDSRM
;
A
#
# COMPACT_ATOMS: atom_id res chain seq x y z
N MET A 1 -10.11 -17.31 -5.25
CA MET A 1 -10.85 -18.30 -6.06
C MET A 1 -12.33 -17.93 -6.21
N MET A 2 -12.99 -17.33 -5.22
CA MET A 2 -14.41 -16.92 -5.32
C MET A 2 -14.70 -15.93 -6.46
N SER A 3 -13.96 -14.83 -6.59
CA SER A 3 -14.16 -13.85 -7.67
C SER A 3 -14.00 -14.48 -9.07
N ALA A 4 -13.05 -15.40 -9.23
CA ALA A 4 -12.82 -16.07 -10.51
C ALA A 4 -13.92 -17.06 -10.91
N ILE A 5 -14.72 -17.56 -9.95
CA ILE A 5 -15.76 -18.57 -10.20
C ILE A 5 -17.15 -17.95 -10.22
N PHE A 6 -17.41 -17.00 -9.32
CA PHE A 6 -18.74 -16.42 -9.09
C PHE A 6 -18.85 -14.95 -9.46
N GLY A 7 -17.73 -14.29 -9.80
CA GLY A 7 -17.74 -12.89 -10.18
C GLY A 7 -18.29 -12.69 -11.58
N GLU A 8 -19.09 -11.64 -11.73
CA GLU A 8 -19.48 -11.13 -13.03
C GLU A 8 -18.35 -10.26 -13.61
N ASN A 9 -18.48 -9.90 -14.88
CA ASN A 9 -17.49 -9.04 -15.52
C ASN A 9 -17.38 -7.71 -14.76
N LEU A 10 -16.14 -7.33 -14.41
CA LEU A 10 -15.78 -6.12 -13.65
C LEU A 10 -16.17 -6.11 -12.17
N ASP A 11 -16.68 -7.21 -11.62
CA ASP A 11 -16.89 -7.29 -10.17
C ASP A 11 -15.55 -7.25 -9.41
N ILE A 12 -15.47 -6.40 -8.40
CA ILE A 12 -14.32 -6.32 -7.49
C ILE A 12 -14.75 -6.82 -6.12
N PHE A 13 -14.24 -7.97 -5.72
CA PHE A 13 -14.54 -8.60 -4.44
C PHE A 13 -13.60 -8.05 -3.36
N PHE A 14 -14.14 -7.66 -2.21
CA PHE A 14 -13.36 -7.19 -1.07
C PHE A 14 -13.84 -7.85 0.23
N PRO A 15 -12.95 -8.04 1.22
CA PRO A 15 -13.37 -8.57 2.52
C PRO A 15 -14.24 -7.53 3.22
N HIS A 16 -15.43 -7.95 3.64
CA HIS A 16 -16.34 -7.13 4.42
C HIS A 16 -16.67 -7.86 5.71
N GLN A 17 -15.94 -7.55 6.77
CA GLN A 17 -16.24 -8.09 8.10
C GLN A 17 -16.40 -6.92 9.07
N ASP A 18 -17.65 -6.62 9.41
CA ASP A 18 -17.96 -5.73 10.51
C ASP A 18 -17.41 -6.31 11.82
N GLY A 19 -16.40 -5.64 12.39
CA GLY A 19 -15.92 -5.90 13.75
C GLY A 19 -14.73 -6.84 13.92
N GLU A 20 -14.19 -7.47 12.86
CA GLU A 20 -12.97 -8.32 12.96
C GLU A 20 -11.72 -7.68 12.36
N LEU A 21 -11.86 -6.71 11.46
CA LEU A 21 -10.72 -6.00 10.86
C LEU A 21 -10.33 -4.81 11.75
N GLU A 22 -9.57 -5.09 12.81
CA GLU A 22 -8.94 -4.04 13.62
C GLU A 22 -7.65 -3.54 12.94
N LEU A 23 -7.62 -2.25 12.62
CA LEU A 23 -6.40 -1.55 12.22
C LEU A 23 -5.32 -1.80 13.28
N THR A 24 -4.29 -2.55 12.90
CA THR A 24 -3.18 -2.91 13.78
C THR A 24 -1.90 -2.25 13.28
N LYS A 25 -1.15 -1.62 14.19
CA LYS A 25 0.14 -1.02 13.83
C LYS A 25 1.18 -2.10 13.53
N PHE A 26 2.03 -1.85 12.54
CA PHE A 26 3.16 -2.73 12.23
C PHE A 26 4.07 -3.00 13.46
N SER A 27 4.27 -2.00 14.32
CA SER A 27 5.01 -2.17 15.57
C SER A 27 4.40 -3.23 16.47
N ASP A 28 3.07 -3.27 16.57
CA ASP A 28 2.35 -4.19 17.45
C ASP A 28 2.39 -5.61 16.88
N ILE A 29 2.33 -5.74 15.55
CA ILE A 29 2.53 -7.02 14.85
C ILE A 29 3.94 -7.54 15.11
N ALA A 30 4.97 -6.69 14.97
CA ALA A 30 6.36 -7.07 15.20
C ALA A 30 6.61 -7.53 16.65
N VAL A 31 6.05 -6.81 17.64
CA VAL A 31 6.11 -7.20 19.05
C VAL A 31 5.48 -8.57 19.28
N ARG A 32 4.23 -8.77 18.84
CA ARG A 32 3.51 -10.05 18.97
C ARG A 32 4.26 -11.20 18.29
N PHE A 33 4.84 -10.94 17.13
CA PHE A 33 5.63 -11.93 16.41
C PHE A 33 6.87 -12.36 17.22
N LEU A 34 7.61 -11.40 17.79
CA LEU A 34 8.79 -11.68 18.60
C LEU A 34 8.45 -12.45 19.88
N GLU A 35 7.42 -12.01 20.59
CA GLU A 35 6.94 -12.67 21.81
C GLU A 35 6.49 -14.11 21.54
N ASN A 36 5.79 -14.35 20.42
CA ASN A 36 5.38 -15.69 20.00
C ASN A 36 6.57 -16.60 19.66
N HIS A 37 7.72 -16.04 19.29
CA HIS A 37 8.98 -16.76 19.06
C HIS A 37 9.87 -16.84 20.32
N GLY A 38 9.38 -16.35 21.47
CA GLY A 38 10.10 -16.36 22.73
C GLY A 38 11.20 -15.31 22.84
N TYR A 39 11.08 -14.20 22.11
CA TYR A 39 11.95 -13.03 22.23
C TYR A 39 11.24 -11.87 22.92
N GLU A 40 11.97 -11.19 23.80
CA GLU A 40 11.54 -9.89 24.37
C GLU A 40 11.98 -8.75 23.43
N PRO A 41 11.06 -7.96 22.86
CA PRO A 41 11.42 -6.80 22.05
C PRO A 41 12.07 -5.71 22.92
N VAL A 42 13.22 -5.19 22.47
CA VAL A 42 13.94 -4.10 23.14
C VAL A 42 13.96 -2.91 22.19
N GLN A 43 13.19 -1.87 22.52
CA GLN A 43 13.14 -0.69 21.68
C GLN A 43 14.45 0.10 21.77
N CYS A 44 15.08 0.30 20.61
CA CYS A 44 16.26 1.13 20.40
C CYS A 44 15.84 2.51 19.88
N ALA A 45 16.68 3.52 20.11
CA ALA A 45 16.46 4.90 19.70
C ALA A 45 16.92 5.17 18.25
N THR A 46 17.85 4.36 17.71
CA THR A 46 18.36 4.48 16.35
C THR A 46 18.56 3.12 15.69
N GLU A 47 18.69 3.13 14.37
CA GLU A 47 19.04 1.94 13.59
C GLU A 47 20.42 1.40 13.97
N ASP A 48 21.41 2.29 14.12
CA ASP A 48 22.77 1.91 14.53
C ASP A 48 22.78 1.23 15.90
N GLU A 49 22.02 1.76 16.87
CA GLU A 49 21.90 1.14 18.20
C GLU A 49 21.31 -0.28 18.10
N ALA A 50 20.26 -0.45 17.29
CA ALA A 50 19.64 -1.76 17.10
C ALA A 50 20.61 -2.76 16.47
N ARG A 51 21.42 -2.32 15.51
CA ARG A 51 22.42 -3.15 14.81
C ARG A 51 23.58 -3.54 15.73
N ASP A 52 24.12 -2.57 16.47
CA ASP A 52 25.26 -2.78 17.37
C ASP A 52 24.92 -3.74 18.52
N ARG A 53 23.69 -3.66 19.03
CA ARG A 53 23.22 -4.47 20.16
C ARG A 53 22.64 -5.82 19.75
N ALA A 54 22.48 -6.10 18.45
CA ALA A 54 21.85 -7.33 17.96
C ALA A 54 22.54 -8.60 18.47
N SER A 55 23.86 -8.69 18.34
CA SER A 55 24.63 -9.87 18.76
C SER A 55 24.48 -10.15 20.26
N GLU A 56 24.52 -9.11 21.09
CA GLU A 56 24.35 -9.21 22.54
C GLU A 56 22.93 -9.65 22.89
N LEU A 57 21.92 -8.93 22.40
CA LEU A 57 20.52 -9.11 22.81
C LEU A 57 19.94 -10.44 22.33
N ILE A 58 20.24 -10.86 21.09
CA ILE A 58 19.72 -12.13 20.53
C ILE A 58 20.17 -13.31 21.38
N SER A 59 21.40 -13.28 21.90
CA SER A 59 21.92 -14.34 22.79
C SER A 59 21.15 -14.46 24.11
N LEU A 60 20.51 -13.37 24.54
CA LEU A 60 19.71 -13.28 25.77
C LEU A 60 18.21 -13.48 25.54
N LYS A 61 17.79 -13.95 24.36
CA LYS A 61 16.38 -14.00 23.95
C LYS A 61 15.71 -12.63 23.98
N LYS A 62 16.46 -11.59 23.65
CA LYS A 62 15.97 -10.24 23.41
C LYS A 62 16.17 -9.87 21.94
N TRP A 63 15.30 -9.05 21.39
CA TRP A 63 15.43 -8.62 20.00
C TRP A 63 15.39 -7.09 19.91
N PRO A 64 16.46 -6.42 19.46
CA PRO A 64 16.43 -4.97 19.29
C PRO A 64 15.46 -4.61 18.17
N VAL A 65 14.60 -3.63 18.43
CA VAL A 65 13.64 -3.10 17.46
C VAL A 65 13.77 -1.60 17.40
N TYR A 66 13.79 -1.04 16.19
CA TYR A 66 13.74 0.40 15.97
C TYR A 66 12.44 0.73 15.24
N PHE A 67 11.44 1.22 15.98
CA PHE A 67 10.18 1.68 15.40
C PHE A 67 10.27 3.18 15.17
N PHE A 68 10.04 3.60 13.93
CA PHE A 68 10.01 5.00 13.53
C PHE A 68 8.63 5.36 12.99
N GLY A 69 8.28 6.64 13.07
CA GLY A 69 7.07 7.14 12.43
C GLY A 69 7.22 7.11 10.91
N SER A 70 6.19 6.63 10.23
CA SER A 70 6.15 6.60 8.77
C SER A 70 5.99 8.01 8.21
N ASP A 71 6.96 8.43 7.40
CA ASP A 71 7.01 9.72 6.72
C ASP A 71 7.29 9.58 5.22
N THR A 72 6.99 8.41 4.64
CA THR A 72 7.29 8.12 3.25
C THR A 72 6.24 8.70 2.30
N THR A 73 6.65 9.02 1.07
CA THR A 73 5.78 9.51 -0.01
C THR A 73 4.66 8.50 -0.29
N GLY A 74 3.40 8.95 -0.32
CA GLY A 74 2.25 8.14 -0.74
C GLY A 74 1.58 7.28 0.34
N GLU A 75 1.98 7.38 1.61
CA GLU A 75 1.34 6.62 2.68
C GLU A 75 -0.05 7.17 3.06
N LYS A 76 -1.04 6.26 3.14
CA LYS A 76 -2.35 6.52 3.72
C LYS A 76 -2.39 6.02 5.17
N ALA A 77 -3.15 6.70 6.02
CA ALA A 77 -3.28 6.33 7.44
C ALA A 77 -4.20 5.11 7.68
N TYR A 78 -5.03 4.75 6.70
CA TYR A 78 -5.92 3.60 6.73
C TYR A 78 -6.27 3.15 5.31
N GLU A 79 -6.71 1.90 5.16
CA GLU A 79 -7.17 1.32 3.90
C GLU A 79 -8.69 1.49 3.76
N GLU A 80 -9.13 1.95 2.59
CA GLU A 80 -10.54 1.99 2.19
C GLU A 80 -10.69 1.03 1.02
N PHE A 81 -11.67 0.12 1.10
CA PHE A 81 -11.93 -0.83 0.03
C PHE A 81 -12.82 -0.27 -1.08
N PHE A 82 -13.66 0.71 -0.76
CA PHE A 82 -14.61 1.32 -1.69
C PHE A 82 -14.82 2.80 -1.39
N MET A 83 -15.22 3.55 -2.41
CA MET A 83 -15.55 4.97 -2.35
C MET A 83 -17.06 5.16 -2.16
N GLY A 84 -17.48 6.29 -1.57
CA GLY A 84 -18.89 6.50 -1.19
C GLY A 84 -19.90 6.59 -2.35
N ASN A 85 -19.44 6.68 -3.59
CA ASN A 85 -20.27 6.76 -4.80
C ASN A 85 -20.36 5.42 -5.57
N GLU A 86 -19.70 4.36 -5.09
CA GLU A 86 -19.69 3.07 -5.76
C GLU A 86 -20.97 2.28 -5.50
N THR A 87 -21.35 1.43 -6.47
CA THR A 87 -22.48 0.50 -6.29
C THR A 87 -21.97 -0.77 -5.63
N LEU A 88 -22.55 -1.13 -4.48
CA LEU A 88 -22.10 -2.27 -3.68
C LEU A 88 -23.18 -3.35 -3.60
N ASP A 89 -22.74 -4.60 -3.67
CA ASP A 89 -23.50 -5.78 -3.26
C ASP A 89 -22.86 -6.36 -1.99
N MET A 90 -23.57 -6.22 -0.88
CA MET A 90 -23.13 -6.64 0.45
C MET A 90 -23.94 -7.85 0.95
N GLU A 91 -24.90 -8.34 0.17
CA GLU A 91 -25.87 -9.34 0.60
C GLU A 91 -25.61 -10.73 0.00
N THR A 92 -24.99 -10.79 -1.19
CA THR A 92 -24.78 -12.05 -1.90
C THR A 92 -23.84 -13.01 -1.17
N PHE A 93 -22.85 -12.50 -0.43
CA PHE A 93 -21.88 -13.31 0.29
C PHE A 93 -21.74 -12.88 1.75
N ASN A 94 -21.60 -13.86 2.65
CA ASN A 94 -21.28 -13.55 4.04
C ASN A 94 -19.78 -13.24 4.19
N GLY A 95 -19.45 -12.11 4.79
CA GLY A 95 -18.07 -11.69 5.03
C GLY A 95 -17.35 -11.06 3.83
N ILE A 96 -18.05 -10.87 2.70
CA ILE A 96 -17.47 -10.39 1.43
C ILE A 96 -18.44 -9.42 0.78
N GLY A 97 -17.95 -8.22 0.45
CA GLY A 97 -18.65 -7.27 -0.39
C GLY A 97 -18.17 -7.36 -1.83
N VAL A 98 -19.02 -6.92 -2.77
CA VAL A 98 -18.70 -6.83 -4.19
C VAL A 98 -18.98 -5.41 -4.68
N ILE A 99 -17.97 -4.76 -5.23
CA ILE A 99 -18.13 -3.49 -5.94
C ILE A 99 -18.54 -3.81 -7.38
N LYS A 100 -19.66 -3.24 -7.80
CA LYS A 100 -20.20 -3.35 -9.17
C LYS A 100 -19.61 -2.24 -10.03
N ASN A 101 -18.44 -2.52 -10.59
CA ASN A 101 -17.75 -1.55 -11.45
C ASN A 101 -18.35 -1.51 -12.86
N GLN A 102 -18.23 -0.36 -13.53
CA GLN A 102 -18.65 -0.18 -14.91
C GLN A 102 -17.46 0.24 -15.77
N PRO A 103 -17.41 -0.14 -17.05
CA PRO A 103 -16.36 0.31 -17.95
C PRO A 103 -16.68 1.74 -18.38
N ASP A 104 -16.26 2.71 -17.57
CA ASP A 104 -16.31 4.14 -17.90
C ASP A 104 -14.88 4.66 -18.06
N PHE A 105 -14.52 5.01 -19.29
CA PHE A 105 -13.22 5.57 -19.63
C PHE A 105 -13.29 6.37 -20.93
N ASP A 106 -12.41 7.35 -21.06
CA ASP A 106 -12.21 8.10 -22.30
C ASP A 106 -11.05 7.51 -23.10
N SER A 107 -11.38 6.88 -24.24
CA SER A 107 -10.39 6.27 -25.13
C SER A 107 -9.37 7.27 -25.66
N ASP A 108 -9.80 8.50 -25.97
CA ASP A 108 -8.92 9.51 -26.55
C ASP A 108 -7.88 9.97 -25.52
N THR A 109 -8.30 10.07 -24.25
CA THR A 109 -7.42 10.37 -23.11
C THR A 109 -6.40 9.25 -22.88
N LEU A 110 -6.83 7.98 -22.98
CA LEU A 110 -5.93 6.82 -22.85
C LEU A 110 -4.92 6.71 -24.00
N ASP A 111 -5.36 6.96 -25.24
CA ASP A 111 -4.49 6.95 -26.41
C ASP A 111 -3.42 8.06 -26.33
N GLN A 112 -3.82 9.25 -25.83
CA GLN A 112 -2.89 10.35 -25.58
C GLN A 112 -1.86 10.00 -24.50
N PHE A 113 -2.31 9.35 -23.42
CA PHE A 113 -1.43 8.89 -22.35
C PHE A 113 -0.42 7.85 -22.86
N ASP A 114 -0.87 6.84 -23.61
CA ASP A 114 0.01 5.79 -24.15
C ASP A 114 1.05 6.36 -25.12
N ALA A 115 0.64 7.31 -25.97
CA ALA A 115 1.55 8.02 -26.87
C ALA A 115 2.60 8.83 -26.09
N ALA A 116 2.20 9.52 -25.02
CA ALA A 116 3.09 10.31 -24.17
C ALA A 116 4.12 9.42 -23.45
N ILE A 117 3.67 8.34 -22.81
CA ILE A 117 4.55 7.40 -22.12
C ILE A 117 5.51 6.71 -23.11
N SER A 118 5.03 6.34 -24.31
CA SER A 118 5.87 5.76 -25.35
C SER A 118 6.99 6.72 -25.78
N LYS A 119 6.69 8.02 -25.93
CA LYS A 119 7.70 9.03 -26.26
C LYS A 119 8.77 9.17 -25.18
N ILE A 120 8.39 9.11 -23.89
CA ILE A 120 9.35 9.11 -22.77
C ILE A 120 10.26 7.88 -22.85
N ARG A 121 9.70 6.71 -23.11
CA ARG A 121 10.45 5.46 -23.24
C ARG A 121 11.46 5.48 -24.39
N GLU A 122 11.12 6.13 -25.50
CA GLU A 122 11.99 6.29 -26.68
C GLU A 122 13.02 7.41 -26.53
N SER A 123 12.89 8.24 -25.50
CA SER A 123 13.83 9.34 -25.25
C SER A 123 15.24 8.80 -24.95
N LYS A 124 16.26 9.53 -25.41
CA LYS A 124 17.68 9.15 -25.22
C LYS A 124 18.23 9.57 -23.85
N GLY A 125 17.47 10.35 -23.08
CA GLY A 125 17.89 10.94 -21.82
C GLY A 125 17.35 10.20 -20.60
N PRO A 126 17.75 10.61 -19.38
CA PRO A 126 17.10 10.14 -18.17
C PRO A 126 15.62 10.55 -18.18
N TRP A 127 14.78 9.73 -17.55
CA TRP A 127 13.36 10.04 -17.41
C TRP A 127 13.15 10.95 -16.20
N GLU A 128 12.35 11.99 -16.39
CA GLU A 128 11.96 12.89 -15.31
C GLU A 128 10.68 12.38 -14.66
N LYS A 129 10.73 12.10 -13.35
CA LYS A 129 9.57 11.61 -12.58
C LYS A 129 8.38 12.57 -12.71
N THR A 130 8.65 13.87 -12.67
CA THR A 130 7.61 14.92 -12.74
C THR A 130 6.81 14.81 -14.04
N GLU A 131 7.47 14.60 -15.18
CA GLU A 131 6.82 14.43 -16.49
C GLU A 131 5.90 13.20 -16.50
N ILE A 132 6.36 12.08 -15.91
CA ILE A 132 5.55 10.86 -15.78
C ILE A 132 4.32 11.14 -14.89
N VAL A 133 4.51 11.76 -13.73
CA VAL A 133 3.42 12.07 -12.80
C VAL A 133 2.38 12.99 -13.44
N GLU A 134 2.81 14.00 -14.20
CA GLU A 134 1.90 14.90 -14.94
C GLU A 134 1.00 14.14 -15.92
N HIS A 135 1.55 13.17 -16.66
CA HIS A 135 0.74 12.32 -17.54
C HIS A 135 -0.22 11.41 -16.77
N TYR A 136 0.16 10.89 -15.60
CA TYR A 136 -0.77 10.13 -14.77
C TYR A 136 -1.92 11.00 -14.26
N LEU A 137 -1.62 12.24 -13.84
CA LEU A 137 -2.63 13.18 -13.35
C LEU A 137 -3.62 13.62 -14.43
N SER A 138 -3.24 13.59 -15.72
CA SER A 138 -4.18 13.88 -16.80
C SER A 138 -5.23 12.78 -17.01
N VAL A 139 -4.93 11.54 -16.62
CA VAL A 139 -5.86 10.39 -16.72
C VAL A 139 -6.57 10.13 -15.40
N LEU A 140 -5.90 10.38 -14.28
CA LEU A 140 -6.37 10.12 -12.92
C LEU A 140 -6.43 11.45 -12.14
N PRO A 141 -7.40 12.33 -12.43
CA PRO A 141 -7.46 13.66 -11.80
C PRO A 141 -7.71 13.59 -10.28
N GLU A 142 -8.25 12.47 -9.78
CA GLU A 142 -8.47 12.23 -8.35
C GLU A 142 -7.22 11.75 -7.60
N LEU A 143 -6.13 11.46 -8.31
CA LEU A 143 -4.88 11.04 -7.69
C LEU A 143 -4.25 12.22 -6.93
N SER A 144 -4.36 12.19 -5.60
CA SER A 144 -3.65 13.10 -4.72
C SER A 144 -2.20 12.63 -4.52
N HIS A 145 -1.28 13.05 -5.40
CA HIS A 145 0.14 12.75 -5.27
C HIS A 145 0.82 13.64 -4.22
N GLU A 146 1.21 13.08 -3.08
CA GLU A 146 1.94 13.79 -2.02
C GLU A 146 3.44 13.43 -2.03
N GLU A 147 4.27 14.28 -2.64
CA GLU A 147 5.72 14.08 -2.73
C GLU A 147 6.46 14.55 -1.46
N LYS A 148 6.97 13.61 -0.65
CA LYS A 148 7.78 13.91 0.55
C LYS A 148 9.29 13.79 0.31
N GLY A 149 9.71 13.36 -0.89
CA GLY A 149 11.12 13.15 -1.25
C GLY A 149 11.82 12.04 -0.46
N LYS A 150 11.09 11.28 0.35
CA LYS A 150 11.56 10.13 1.14
C LYS A 150 10.86 8.88 0.65
N TYR A 151 11.65 7.91 0.21
CA TYR A 151 11.17 6.66 -0.37
C TYR A 151 11.33 5.52 0.62
N LEU A 152 10.51 4.48 0.50
CA LEU A 152 10.61 3.30 1.36
C LEU A 152 12.01 2.65 1.28
N ASP A 153 12.62 2.61 0.08
CA ASP A 153 13.99 2.10 -0.11
C ASP A 153 15.07 2.91 0.61
N SER A 154 14.78 4.16 1.03
CA SER A 154 15.70 4.94 1.84
C SER A 154 15.59 4.63 3.34
N ARG A 155 14.66 3.76 3.72
CA ARG A 155 14.35 3.34 5.09
C ARG A 155 14.60 1.84 5.34
N MET A 156 14.91 1.04 4.31
CA MET A 156 15.32 -0.38 4.37
C MET A 156 16.79 -0.55 4.01
#